data_AF-A0A937PYN9-F1
#
_entry.id   AF-A0A937PYN9-F1
#
_cell.length_a   1.000
_cell.length_b   1.000
_cell.length_c   1.000
_cell.angle_alpha   90.00
_cell.angle_beta   90.00
_cell.angle_gamma   90.00
#
_symmetry.space_group_name_H-M   'P 1'
#
loop_
_entity.id
_entity.type
_entity.pdbx_description
1 polymer ?
#
loop_
_entity_poly.entity_id
_entity_poly.type
_entity_poly.pdbx_seq_one_letter_code
_entity_poly.pdbx_strand_id
1 'polypeptide(L)'
;MTAQENIEQKLEQLTQALDSQDSIVQSVMSRIEAQPIDQARRGEKQENKLMMRRFIMNRYTKFAAAAVIVIGVIAGSVIIDGPGSSAYALDHTIRANHGVRYIHIKDFKPGESDPKEFWIEFFDEGEVKNARLNFPAWASADGEKAVVWKENKAKVWFKKKNTLATIKDKTVAKVLLKSMQQLSPRVAVEQLKERQAEGKVNVEIDEPSNKSEPIVVTATYPPNGSKPGQRRILFVDQATKLVTAVEFYELKDGEYRQFGLSEYHGYNQPIDPAVFNIEDEVPADAMRIDQTIQEIGLVQGHLSNEEIAVEVVRQFIEALIAADYAKASRLYSGVPAELLEQKLAGVKFIRIVSIGEPAPSTFNNSLRVPCEYEIEANGVKSVSKSGIYVRPVHGQPGRWSIDGGF
;
A
#
# COMPACT_ATOMS: atom_id res chain seq x y z
N MET A 1 -52.60 -26.25 30.90
CA MET A 1 -51.96 -25.12 30.21
C MET A 1 -51.67 -25.54 28.78
N THR A 2 -52.29 -24.87 27.82
CA THR A 2 -52.11 -25.18 26.39
C THR A 2 -50.92 -24.39 25.83
N ALA A 3 -50.35 -24.85 24.72
CA ALA A 3 -49.17 -24.23 24.10
C ALA A 3 -49.37 -22.75 23.70
N GLN A 4 -50.63 -22.30 23.62
CA GLN A 4 -51.02 -20.94 23.27
C GLN A 4 -50.85 -19.96 24.46
N GLU A 5 -51.15 -20.39 25.69
CA GLU A 5 -50.98 -19.59 26.92
C GLU A 5 -49.50 -19.28 27.22
N ASN A 6 -48.58 -20.12 26.74
CA ASN A 6 -47.13 -19.95 26.95
C ASN A 6 -46.49 -18.94 25.97
N ILE A 7 -47.16 -18.66 24.84
CA ILE A 7 -46.69 -17.69 23.84
C ILE A 7 -47.14 -16.27 24.21
N GLU A 8 -48.37 -16.09 24.68
CA GLU A 8 -48.88 -14.79 25.13
C GLU A 8 -48.09 -14.27 26.35
N GLN A 9 -47.81 -15.12 27.34
CA GLN A 9 -46.96 -14.73 28.48
C GLN A 9 -45.55 -14.31 28.07
N LYS A 10 -44.96 -14.95 27.05
CA LYS A 10 -43.63 -14.58 26.56
C LYS A 10 -43.62 -13.27 25.78
N LEU A 11 -44.69 -12.99 25.03
CA LEU A 11 -44.83 -11.71 24.32
C LEU A 11 -45.08 -10.54 25.29
N GLU A 12 -45.83 -10.77 26.36
CA GLU A 12 -46.09 -9.76 27.39
C GLU A 12 -44.82 -9.44 28.20
N GLN A 13 -44.00 -10.45 28.51
CA GLN A 13 -42.68 -10.26 29.13
C GLN A 13 -41.69 -9.52 28.22
N LEU A 14 -41.72 -9.76 26.90
CA LEU A 14 -40.90 -9.03 25.93
C LEU A 14 -41.35 -7.57 25.78
N THR A 15 -42.65 -7.31 25.87
CA THR A 15 -43.21 -5.95 25.78
C THR A 15 -42.87 -5.13 27.03
N GLN A 16 -42.94 -5.74 28.23
CA GLN A 16 -42.49 -5.10 29.48
C GLN A 16 -40.98 -4.86 29.53
N ALA A 17 -40.17 -5.69 28.87
CA ALA A 17 -38.73 -5.47 28.77
C ALA A 17 -38.36 -4.30 27.84
N LEU A 18 -39.17 -4.04 26.79
CA LEU A 18 -38.95 -2.96 25.83
C LEU A 18 -39.32 -1.58 26.38
N ASP A 19 -40.36 -1.47 27.23
CA ASP A 19 -40.74 -0.22 27.89
C ASP A 19 -39.71 0.27 28.94
N SER A 20 -38.73 -0.56 29.31
CA SER A 20 -37.66 -0.18 30.24
C SER A 20 -36.48 0.56 29.58
N GLN A 21 -36.40 0.59 28.24
CA GLN A 21 -35.29 1.21 27.50
C GLN A 21 -35.35 2.75 27.44
N ASP A 22 -36.53 3.37 27.55
CA ASP A 22 -36.66 4.83 27.56
C ASP A 22 -36.04 5.47 28.81
N SER A 23 -35.99 4.73 29.93
CA SER A 23 -35.32 5.19 31.16
C SER A 23 -33.80 5.19 31.08
N ILE A 24 -33.23 4.27 30.27
CA ILE A 24 -31.79 4.15 30.07
C ILE A 24 -31.31 5.24 29.12
N VAL A 25 -32.08 5.54 28.07
CA VAL A 25 -31.77 6.63 27.13
C VAL A 25 -31.81 7.99 27.85
N GLN A 26 -32.82 8.27 28.70
CA GLN A 26 -32.84 9.50 29.49
C GLN A 26 -31.74 9.58 30.56
N SER A 27 -31.38 8.45 31.17
CA SER A 27 -30.27 8.37 32.14
C SER A 27 -28.89 8.60 31.50
N VAL A 28 -28.71 8.15 30.26
CA VAL A 28 -27.48 8.37 29.49
C VAL A 28 -27.40 9.81 28.97
N MET A 29 -28.51 10.36 28.44
CA MET A 29 -28.53 11.74 27.92
C MET A 29 -28.33 12.78 29.03
N SER A 30 -28.93 12.58 30.21
CA SER A 30 -28.72 13.49 31.37
C SER A 30 -27.29 13.45 31.94
N ARG A 31 -26.56 12.34 31.77
CA ARG A 31 -25.13 12.23 32.15
C ARG A 31 -24.20 12.90 31.12
N ILE A 32 -24.61 12.97 29.86
CA ILE A 32 -23.87 13.65 28.78
C ILE A 32 -24.02 15.18 28.91
N GLU A 33 -25.19 15.66 29.33
CA GLU A 33 -25.46 17.11 29.50
C GLU A 33 -24.88 17.70 30.80
N ALA A 34 -24.58 16.87 31.81
CA ALA A 34 -24.15 17.33 33.14
C ALA A 34 -22.63 17.26 33.40
N GLN A 35 -21.78 16.94 32.42
CA GLN A 35 -20.32 16.94 32.60
C GLN A 35 -19.66 18.27 32.18
N PRO A 36 -18.94 18.97 33.07
CA PRO A 36 -18.15 20.13 32.69
C PRO A 36 -16.94 19.69 31.84
N ILE A 37 -16.99 20.01 30.55
CA ILE A 37 -15.90 19.82 29.58
C ILE A 37 -14.78 20.82 29.89
N ASP A 38 -13.89 20.53 30.86
CA ASP A 38 -12.74 21.41 31.09
C ASP A 38 -11.42 20.73 31.54
N GLN A 39 -11.38 19.40 31.65
CA GLN A 39 -10.12 18.68 31.95
C GLN A 39 -9.55 17.88 30.76
N ALA A 40 -10.37 17.38 29.82
CA ALA A 40 -9.90 16.74 28.57
C ALA A 40 -9.21 17.71 27.60
N ARG A 41 -9.60 18.99 27.61
CA ARG A 41 -9.02 20.03 26.74
C ARG A 41 -7.64 20.54 27.17
N ARG A 42 -7.11 20.17 28.34
CA ARG A 42 -5.76 20.57 28.82
C ARG A 42 -4.72 19.44 28.78
N GLY A 43 -5.12 18.17 28.87
CA GLY A 43 -4.24 17.00 28.74
C GLY A 43 -3.74 16.76 27.30
N GLU A 44 -4.66 16.66 26.32
CA GLU A 44 -4.33 16.51 24.88
C GLU A 44 -3.57 17.71 24.29
N LYS A 45 -3.81 18.91 24.83
CA LYS A 45 -3.16 20.15 24.36
C LYS A 45 -1.69 20.29 24.78
N GLN A 46 -1.21 19.47 25.73
CA GLN A 46 0.12 19.63 26.33
C GLN A 46 1.06 18.43 26.06
N GLU A 47 0.55 17.21 25.88
CA GLU A 47 1.37 16.05 25.46
C GLU A 47 1.74 16.09 23.96
N ASN A 48 0.83 16.51 23.08
CA ASN A 48 1.14 16.77 21.66
C ASN A 48 2.14 17.94 21.49
N LYS A 49 2.17 18.89 22.43
CA LYS A 49 3.13 19.99 22.47
C LYS A 49 4.57 19.53 22.77
N LEU A 50 4.75 18.32 23.33
CA LEU A 50 6.01 17.76 23.84
C LEU A 50 6.70 16.73 22.92
N MET A 51 6.01 16.08 21.98
CA MET A 51 6.70 15.32 20.89
C MET A 51 7.19 16.24 19.77
N MET A 52 6.42 17.28 19.47
CA MET A 52 6.79 18.36 18.55
C MET A 52 8.11 19.07 18.97
N ARG A 53 8.39 19.24 20.26
CA ARG A 53 9.68 19.77 20.74
C ARG A 53 10.86 18.80 20.54
N ARG A 54 10.60 17.49 20.39
CA ARG A 54 11.63 16.43 20.24
C ARG A 54 12.04 16.18 18.78
N PHE A 55 11.16 16.43 17.81
CA PHE A 55 11.51 16.38 16.38
C PHE A 55 12.26 17.64 15.89
N ILE A 56 11.93 18.79 16.48
CA ILE A 56 12.45 20.11 16.10
C ILE A 56 13.94 20.33 16.47
N MET A 57 14.60 19.50 17.30
CA MET A 57 16.00 19.78 17.71
C MET A 57 17.09 18.82 17.19
N ASN A 58 16.77 17.62 16.67
CA ASN A 58 17.81 16.60 16.42
C ASN A 58 18.32 16.50 14.95
N ARG A 59 17.91 17.39 14.03
CA ARG A 59 18.40 17.38 12.62
C ARG A 59 18.92 18.70 12.05
N TYR A 60 18.82 19.83 12.76
CA TYR A 60 19.29 21.12 12.23
C TYR A 60 20.82 21.25 12.07
N THR A 61 21.63 20.21 12.33
CA THR A 61 23.11 20.35 12.39
C THR A 61 23.95 19.41 11.51
N LYS A 62 23.39 18.57 10.62
CA LYS A 62 24.26 17.69 9.78
C LYS A 62 24.13 17.73 8.25
N PHE A 63 23.22 18.52 7.68
CA PHE A 63 23.23 18.78 6.22
C PHE A 63 22.97 20.26 5.91
N ALA A 64 23.77 21.14 6.53
CA ALA A 64 23.91 22.49 6.02
C ALA A 64 24.52 22.44 4.61
N ALA A 65 23.74 22.94 3.64
CA ALA A 65 24.17 23.53 2.38
C ALA A 65 25.13 22.72 1.48
N ALA A 66 24.56 21.98 0.54
CA ALA A 66 25.09 21.92 -0.82
C ALA A 66 23.99 22.35 -1.80
N ALA A 67 23.63 23.63 -1.73
CA ALA A 67 22.84 24.28 -2.76
C ALA A 67 23.76 24.53 -3.97
N VAL A 68 23.70 23.66 -4.99
CA VAL A 68 24.11 24.07 -6.33
C VAL A 68 22.99 24.94 -6.87
N ILE A 69 23.24 26.25 -6.76
CA ILE A 69 22.43 27.31 -7.32
C ILE A 69 22.37 27.14 -8.84
N VAL A 70 21.17 26.90 -9.39
CA VAL A 70 20.81 27.39 -10.71
C VAL A 70 19.82 28.52 -10.49
N ILE A 71 20.37 29.73 -10.26
CA ILE A 71 19.63 30.98 -10.34
C ILE A 71 19.28 31.18 -11.81
N GLY A 72 17.98 31.24 -12.09
CA GLY A 72 17.45 31.58 -13.40
C GLY A 72 15.93 31.69 -13.38
N VAL A 73 15.41 32.88 -13.08
CA VAL A 73 14.03 33.36 -13.31
C VAL A 73 12.96 32.99 -12.26
N ILE A 74 13.06 33.51 -11.02
CA ILE A 74 11.87 33.91 -10.22
C ILE A 74 12.23 35.15 -9.39
N ALA A 75 12.31 36.32 -10.02
CA ALA A 75 12.49 37.60 -9.32
C ALA A 75 11.50 38.68 -9.80
N GLY A 76 10.27 38.29 -10.14
CA GLY A 76 9.29 39.19 -10.76
C GLY A 76 7.86 39.05 -10.27
N SER A 77 7.61 38.66 -9.02
CA SER A 77 6.22 38.55 -8.50
C SER A 77 6.08 38.81 -6.99
N VAL A 78 6.98 39.59 -6.39
CA VAL A 78 6.71 40.17 -5.07
C VAL A 78 6.01 41.51 -5.31
N ILE A 79 4.96 41.81 -4.52
CA ILE A 79 3.96 42.89 -4.59
C ILE A 79 2.65 42.31 -5.20
N ILE A 80 1.58 42.05 -4.44
CA ILE A 80 0.86 42.94 -3.51
C ILE A 80 0.25 42.11 -2.35
N ASP A 81 0.64 42.37 -1.11
CA ASP A 81 -0.16 42.01 0.08
C ASP A 81 -0.56 43.31 0.80
N GLY A 82 -1.87 43.50 0.99
CA GLY A 82 -2.43 44.61 1.77
C GLY A 82 -2.26 44.39 3.29
N PRO A 83 -2.55 45.40 4.12
CA PRO A 83 -2.42 45.33 5.57
C PRO A 83 -3.61 44.54 6.16
N GLY A 84 -3.52 43.22 6.07
CA GLY A 84 -4.41 42.23 6.67
C GLY A 84 -3.75 40.88 6.43
N SER A 85 -2.94 40.43 7.40
CA SER A 85 -2.03 39.29 7.29
C SER A 85 -2.65 38.11 6.52
N SER A 86 -2.07 37.77 5.36
CA SER A 86 -2.53 36.61 4.60
C SER A 86 -2.36 35.36 5.47
N ALA A 87 -3.47 34.80 5.96
CA ALA A 87 -3.45 33.46 6.55
C ALA A 87 -2.85 32.50 5.52
N TYR A 88 -1.92 31.63 5.93
CA TYR A 88 -1.33 30.64 5.04
C TYR A 88 -2.41 29.86 4.27
N ALA A 89 -2.19 29.74 2.95
CA ALA A 89 -3.02 28.97 2.06
C ALA A 89 -2.27 27.72 1.59
N LEU A 90 -2.99 26.60 1.41
CA LEU A 90 -2.43 25.36 0.84
C LEU A 90 -1.73 25.59 -0.52
N ASP A 91 -2.14 26.61 -1.27
CA ASP A 91 -1.51 27.01 -2.53
C ASP A 91 -0.03 27.37 -2.39
N HIS A 92 0.41 27.79 -1.21
CA HIS A 92 1.83 28.08 -0.96
C HIS A 92 2.64 26.78 -0.96
N THR A 93 2.10 25.73 -0.33
CA THR A 93 2.72 24.40 -0.28
C THR A 93 2.61 23.69 -1.62
N ILE A 94 1.50 23.82 -2.36
CA ILE A 94 1.38 23.30 -3.73
C ILE A 94 2.49 23.92 -4.60
N ARG A 95 2.61 25.25 -4.61
CA ARG A 95 3.66 25.97 -5.35
C ARG A 95 5.07 25.53 -4.97
N ALA A 96 5.37 25.41 -3.67
CA ALA A 96 6.68 24.95 -3.21
C ALA A 96 7.02 23.53 -3.68
N ASN A 97 6.03 22.64 -3.76
CA ASN A 97 6.26 21.26 -4.20
C ASN A 97 6.42 21.10 -5.72
N HIS A 98 6.03 22.07 -6.56
CA HIS A 98 6.24 21.98 -8.02
C HIS A 98 7.72 21.89 -8.42
N GLY A 99 8.62 22.46 -7.61
CA GLY A 99 10.06 22.40 -7.82
C GLY A 99 10.74 21.15 -7.27
N VAL A 100 10.00 20.20 -6.69
CA VAL A 100 10.57 18.99 -6.10
C VAL A 100 10.94 17.98 -7.19
N ARG A 101 12.15 17.44 -7.11
CA ARG A 101 12.75 16.45 -8.02
C ARG A 101 13.22 15.21 -7.29
N TYR A 102 13.61 15.34 -6.03
CA TYR A 102 14.06 14.22 -5.19
C TYR A 102 13.37 14.27 -3.85
N ILE A 103 12.87 13.13 -3.37
CA ILE A 103 12.38 12.96 -2.01
C ILE A 103 12.90 11.67 -1.37
N HIS A 104 13.23 11.76 -0.09
CA HIS A 104 13.50 10.62 0.79
C HIS A 104 12.49 10.62 1.95
N ILE A 105 11.78 9.51 2.11
CA ILE A 105 10.69 9.37 3.07
C ILE A 105 10.92 8.13 3.94
N LYS A 106 10.61 8.25 5.23
CA LYS A 106 10.48 7.11 6.14
C LYS A 106 9.04 7.03 6.67
N ASP A 107 8.42 5.87 6.56
CA ASP A 107 7.05 5.62 7.02
C ASP A 107 7.06 4.59 8.17
N PHE A 108 6.64 5.05 9.34
CA PHE A 108 6.65 4.34 10.59
C PHE A 108 5.24 3.85 10.95
N LYS A 109 5.19 2.63 11.51
CA LYS A 109 4.00 2.07 12.13
C LYS A 109 4.23 2.07 13.65
N PRO A 110 3.25 2.50 14.47
CA PRO A 110 3.38 2.46 15.92
C PRO A 110 3.78 1.07 16.42
N GLY A 111 4.78 1.02 17.30
CA GLY A 111 5.32 -0.21 17.88
C GLY A 111 6.41 -0.90 17.04
N GLU A 112 6.65 -0.47 15.80
CA GLU A 112 7.73 -1.00 14.95
C GLU A 112 8.92 -0.03 14.93
N SER A 113 10.15 -0.56 15.03
CA SER A 113 11.37 0.26 14.94
C SER A 113 11.82 0.53 13.51
N ASP A 114 11.64 -0.45 12.62
CA ASP A 114 12.11 -0.37 11.24
C ASP A 114 11.02 0.27 10.35
N PRO A 115 11.30 1.41 9.70
CA PRO A 115 10.34 2.05 8.81
C PRO A 115 10.30 1.37 7.45
N LYS A 116 9.22 1.60 6.70
CA LYS A 116 9.32 1.54 5.24
C LYS A 116 10.12 2.74 4.77
N GLU A 117 10.99 2.56 3.79
CA GLU A 117 11.86 3.65 3.33
C GLU A 117 11.74 3.82 1.82
N PHE A 118 11.61 5.09 1.39
CA PHE A 118 11.31 5.43 0.01
C PHE A 118 12.27 6.50 -0.52
N TRP A 119 12.87 6.23 -1.67
CA TRP A 119 13.65 7.20 -2.44
C TRP A 119 12.95 7.38 -3.78
N ILE A 120 12.59 8.61 -4.12
CA ILE A 120 11.81 8.89 -5.33
C ILE A 120 12.45 10.06 -6.07
N GLU A 121 12.72 9.85 -7.34
CA GLU A 121 13.15 10.85 -8.31
C GLU A 121 11.99 11.13 -9.29
N PHE A 122 11.74 12.40 -9.58
CA PHE A 122 10.68 12.84 -10.48
C PHE A 122 11.25 13.47 -11.75
N PHE A 123 10.49 13.37 -12.85
CA PHE A 123 10.62 14.22 -14.04
C PHE A 123 10.18 15.66 -13.73
N ASP A 124 10.40 16.56 -14.69
CA ASP A 124 10.10 17.98 -14.51
C ASP A 124 8.61 18.27 -14.29
N GLU A 125 7.76 17.43 -14.87
CA GLU A 125 6.30 17.49 -14.80
C GLU A 125 5.75 16.93 -13.47
N GLY A 126 6.60 16.29 -12.65
CA GLY A 126 6.25 15.66 -11.38
C GLY A 126 5.86 14.18 -11.49
N GLU A 127 6.02 13.56 -12.66
CA GLU A 127 5.89 12.11 -12.82
C GLU A 127 7.08 11.38 -12.20
N VAL A 128 6.87 10.18 -11.65
CA VAL A 128 7.97 9.40 -11.07
C VAL A 128 8.88 8.87 -12.17
N LYS A 129 10.16 9.22 -12.09
CA LYS A 129 11.22 8.77 -13.00
C LYS A 129 11.87 7.49 -12.48
N ASN A 130 12.37 7.54 -11.25
CA ASN A 130 12.97 6.40 -10.56
C ASN A 130 12.42 6.32 -9.14
N ALA A 131 12.30 5.12 -8.61
CA ALA A 131 11.95 4.96 -7.21
C ALA A 131 12.52 3.68 -6.61
N ARG A 132 12.82 3.74 -5.32
CA ARG A 132 13.16 2.60 -4.49
C ARG A 132 12.27 2.58 -3.27
N LEU A 133 11.75 1.40 -2.94
CA LEU A 133 10.93 1.14 -1.78
C LEU A 133 11.51 -0.05 -1.02
N ASN A 134 11.94 0.19 0.20
CA ASN A 134 12.36 -0.85 1.12
C ASN A 134 11.22 -1.13 2.09
N PHE A 135 10.79 -2.39 2.15
CA PHE A 135 9.76 -2.85 3.05
C PHE A 135 10.36 -3.79 4.11
N PRO A 136 10.22 -3.48 5.40
CA PRO A 136 10.64 -4.36 6.48
C PRO A 136 9.73 -5.60 6.55
N ALA A 137 10.15 -6.62 7.32
CA ALA A 137 9.45 -7.90 7.40
C ALA A 137 7.98 -7.79 7.87
N TRP A 138 7.67 -6.84 8.77
CA TRP A 138 6.30 -6.64 9.25
C TRP A 138 5.35 -6.05 8.20
N ALA A 139 5.89 -5.42 7.14
CA ALA A 139 5.09 -4.70 6.16
C ALA A 139 4.46 -5.60 5.09
N SER A 140 4.84 -6.88 5.01
CA SER A 140 4.32 -7.82 4.03
C SER A 140 4.41 -9.27 4.48
N ALA A 141 3.41 -10.08 4.13
CA ALA A 141 3.45 -11.53 4.32
C ALA A 141 4.61 -12.21 3.58
N ASP A 142 5.14 -11.58 2.53
CA ASP A 142 6.32 -12.05 1.80
C ASP A 142 7.64 -11.84 2.56
N GLY A 143 7.60 -11.21 3.74
CA GLY A 143 8.76 -10.80 4.51
C GLY A 143 9.40 -9.52 3.96
N GLU A 144 10.67 -9.33 4.33
CA GLU A 144 11.45 -8.18 3.89
C GLU A 144 11.64 -8.21 2.38
N LYS A 145 11.42 -7.06 1.72
CA LYS A 145 11.58 -6.93 0.28
C LYS A 145 11.98 -5.52 -0.13
N ALA A 146 12.68 -5.43 -1.25
CA ALA A 146 13.01 -4.17 -1.90
C ALA A 146 12.41 -4.12 -3.30
N VAL A 147 11.87 -2.97 -3.67
CA VAL A 147 11.30 -2.70 -4.99
C VAL A 147 12.05 -1.55 -5.62
N VAL A 148 12.58 -1.76 -6.82
CA VAL A 148 13.16 -0.69 -7.64
C VAL A 148 12.31 -0.51 -8.89
N TRP A 149 11.83 0.72 -9.09
CA TRP A 149 11.18 1.17 -10.30
C TRP A 149 12.16 2.02 -11.11
N LYS A 150 12.49 1.58 -12.33
CA LYS A 150 13.38 2.29 -13.25
C LYS A 150 13.10 1.86 -14.67
N GLU A 151 13.15 2.80 -15.62
CA GLU A 151 12.96 2.52 -17.06
C GLU A 151 11.67 1.74 -17.37
N ASN A 152 10.58 2.08 -16.69
CA ASN A 152 9.27 1.43 -16.82
C ASN A 152 9.28 -0.08 -16.49
N LYS A 153 10.20 -0.51 -15.62
CA LYS A 153 10.30 -1.87 -15.07
C LYS A 153 10.33 -1.80 -13.54
N ALA A 154 9.67 -2.77 -12.92
CA ALA A 154 9.81 -3.04 -11.50
C ALA A 154 10.72 -4.25 -11.30
N LYS A 155 11.79 -4.09 -10.53
CA LYS A 155 12.57 -5.21 -9.96
C LYS A 155 12.17 -5.38 -8.50
N VAL A 156 11.74 -6.58 -8.13
CA VAL A 156 11.30 -6.90 -6.76
C VAL A 156 12.20 -7.99 -6.20
N TRP A 157 12.97 -7.64 -5.17
CA TRP A 157 13.81 -8.57 -4.43
C TRP A 157 13.08 -9.07 -3.20
N PHE A 158 12.66 -10.33 -3.21
CA PHE A 158 12.04 -11.02 -2.09
C PHE A 158 13.12 -11.75 -1.28
N LYS A 159 13.67 -11.10 -0.25
CA LYS A 159 14.81 -11.64 0.53
C LYS A 159 14.49 -13.01 1.13
N LYS A 160 13.32 -13.14 1.77
CA LYS A 160 12.88 -14.40 2.39
C LYS A 160 12.72 -15.55 1.39
N LYS A 161 12.40 -15.24 0.13
CA LYS A 161 12.19 -16.25 -0.93
C LYS A 161 13.44 -16.47 -1.79
N ASN A 162 14.54 -15.76 -1.52
CA ASN A 162 15.74 -15.72 -2.36
C ASN A 162 15.39 -15.51 -3.85
N THR A 163 14.45 -14.61 -4.17
CA THR A 163 13.91 -14.45 -5.54
C THR A 163 13.91 -12.99 -5.99
N LEU A 164 14.54 -12.72 -7.14
CA LEU A 164 14.46 -11.45 -7.86
C LEU A 164 13.51 -11.59 -9.04
N ALA A 165 12.43 -10.80 -9.03
CA ALA A 165 11.47 -10.74 -10.12
C ALA A 165 11.57 -9.42 -10.89
N THR A 166 11.70 -9.47 -12.21
CA THR A 166 11.63 -8.30 -13.10
C THR A 166 10.28 -8.31 -13.82
N ILE A 167 9.48 -7.27 -13.61
CA ILE A 167 8.11 -7.13 -14.13
C ILE A 167 8.03 -5.88 -14.99
N LYS A 168 7.43 -6.01 -16.18
CA LYS A 168 7.10 -4.88 -17.07
C LYS A 168 5.61 -4.92 -17.38
N ASP A 169 4.81 -4.47 -16.41
CA ASP A 169 3.35 -4.43 -16.52
C ASP A 169 2.88 -2.98 -16.34
N LYS A 170 2.13 -2.46 -17.32
CA LYS A 170 1.59 -1.09 -17.29
C LYS A 170 0.56 -0.85 -16.18
N THR A 171 -0.22 -1.86 -15.82
CA THR A 171 -1.19 -1.85 -14.72
C THR A 171 -0.49 -1.87 -13.37
N VAL A 172 0.48 -2.77 -13.16
CA VAL A 172 1.32 -2.81 -11.95
C VAL A 172 2.09 -1.50 -11.82
N ALA A 173 2.68 -1.03 -12.92
CA ALA A 173 3.29 0.29 -13.02
C ALA A 173 2.32 1.37 -12.57
N LYS A 174 1.11 1.43 -13.15
CA LYS A 174 0.11 2.43 -12.80
C LYS A 174 -0.29 2.38 -11.33
N VAL A 175 -0.48 1.20 -10.75
CA VAL A 175 -0.81 1.05 -9.32
C VAL A 175 0.36 1.52 -8.46
N LEU A 176 1.57 1.04 -8.74
CA LEU A 176 2.78 1.39 -8.01
C LEU A 176 3.08 2.89 -8.10
N LEU A 177 3.05 3.45 -9.30
CA LEU A 177 3.23 4.88 -9.58
C LEU A 177 2.15 5.71 -8.89
N LYS A 178 0.89 5.27 -8.91
CA LYS A 178 -0.19 5.96 -8.18
C LYS A 178 0.05 5.94 -6.68
N SER A 179 0.54 4.84 -6.12
CA SER A 179 0.93 4.76 -4.71
C SER A 179 2.13 5.66 -4.40
N MET A 180 3.14 5.70 -5.26
CA MET A 180 4.30 6.60 -5.11
C MET A 180 3.90 8.07 -5.24
N GLN A 181 3.00 8.40 -6.17
CA GLN A 181 2.44 9.75 -6.32
C GLN A 181 1.70 10.20 -5.07
N GLN A 182 1.02 9.30 -4.35
CA GLN A 182 0.39 9.64 -3.06
C GLN A 182 1.40 9.96 -1.94
N LEU A 183 2.66 9.53 -2.09
CA LEU A 183 3.75 9.93 -1.19
C LEU A 183 4.29 11.33 -1.53
N SER A 184 4.02 11.83 -2.75
CA SER A 184 4.35 13.19 -3.14
C SER A 184 3.47 14.17 -2.35
N PRO A 185 4.07 15.10 -1.58
CA PRO A 185 3.29 16.11 -0.86
C PRO A 185 2.51 17.02 -1.81
N ARG A 186 2.98 17.23 -3.06
CA ARG A 186 2.23 17.98 -4.09
C ARG A 186 0.84 17.39 -4.29
N VAL A 187 0.81 16.13 -4.71
CA VAL A 187 -0.42 15.40 -5.03
C VAL A 187 -1.28 15.26 -3.78
N ALA A 188 -0.67 15.02 -2.61
CA ALA A 188 -1.40 14.92 -1.37
C ALA A 188 -2.13 16.23 -0.99
N VAL A 189 -1.47 17.38 -1.14
CA VAL A 189 -2.04 18.70 -0.79
C VAL A 189 -3.03 19.18 -1.86
N GLU A 190 -2.76 18.97 -3.14
CA GLU A 190 -3.72 19.23 -4.24
C GLU A 190 -5.03 18.45 -4.02
N GLN A 191 -4.95 17.15 -3.75
CA GLN A 191 -6.12 16.32 -3.47
C GLN A 191 -6.87 16.73 -2.20
N LEU A 192 -6.16 17.24 -1.18
CA LEU A 192 -6.81 17.77 0.03
C LEU A 192 -7.61 19.03 -0.30
N LYS A 193 -7.04 19.95 -1.08
CA LYS A 193 -7.73 21.17 -1.52
C LYS A 193 -8.96 20.86 -2.38
N GLU A 194 -8.83 19.97 -3.35
CA GLU A 194 -9.95 19.53 -4.19
C GLU A 194 -11.08 18.92 -3.34
N ARG A 195 -10.75 17.98 -2.46
CA ARG A 195 -11.74 17.33 -1.59
C ARG A 195 -12.38 18.29 -0.61
N GLN A 196 -11.66 19.31 -0.16
CA GLN A 196 -12.20 20.35 0.72
C GLN A 196 -13.25 21.16 -0.03
N ALA A 197 -12.96 21.57 -1.28
CA ALA A 197 -13.91 22.29 -2.14
C ALA A 197 -15.17 21.46 -2.43
N GLU A 198 -15.05 20.13 -2.49
CA GLU A 198 -16.17 19.20 -2.64
C GLU A 198 -16.91 18.87 -1.33
N GLY A 199 -16.49 19.43 -0.18
CA GLY A 199 -17.07 19.11 1.14
C GLY A 199 -16.78 17.68 1.63
N LYS A 200 -15.82 16.97 1.03
CA LYS A 200 -15.46 15.58 1.37
C LYS A 200 -14.41 15.47 2.48
N VAL A 201 -13.82 16.58 2.90
CA VAL A 201 -12.86 16.67 4.01
C VAL A 201 -12.97 18.04 4.66
N ASN A 202 -12.94 18.09 5.99
CA ASN A 202 -12.78 19.34 6.73
C ASN A 202 -11.28 19.62 6.90
N VAL A 203 -10.84 20.83 6.56
CA VAL A 203 -9.43 21.24 6.68
C VAL A 203 -9.34 22.43 7.60
N GLU A 204 -8.55 22.28 8.66
CA GLU A 204 -8.20 23.31 9.63
C GLU A 204 -6.72 23.62 9.50
N ILE A 205 -6.36 24.90 9.54
CA ILE A 205 -4.99 25.38 9.37
C ILE A 205 -4.65 26.23 10.60
N ASP A 206 -3.60 25.85 11.30
CA ASP A 206 -3.00 26.62 12.39
C ASP A 206 -1.61 27.09 11.95
N GLU A 207 -1.48 28.40 11.73
CA GLU A 207 -0.19 29.05 11.42
C GLU A 207 0.33 29.78 12.65
N PRO A 208 1.30 29.21 13.38
CA PRO A 208 1.82 29.84 14.58
C PRO A 208 2.64 31.09 14.24
N SER A 209 2.57 32.09 15.12
CA SER A 209 3.34 33.34 15.00
C SER A 209 4.85 33.10 15.14
N ASN A 210 5.25 32.09 15.92
CA ASN A 210 6.63 31.67 16.04
C ASN A 210 7.09 30.94 14.77
N LYS A 211 7.99 31.57 13.99
CA LYS A 211 8.50 31.03 12.73
C LYS A 211 9.32 29.74 12.86
N SER A 212 9.74 29.35 14.07
CA SER A 212 10.38 28.05 14.32
C SER A 212 9.37 26.90 14.49
N GLU A 213 8.09 27.21 14.70
CA GLU A 213 7.02 26.22 14.81
C GLU A 213 6.41 25.98 13.42
N PRO A 214 6.12 24.73 13.02
CA PRO A 214 5.52 24.43 11.72
C PRO A 214 4.08 24.93 11.64
N ILE A 215 3.63 25.22 10.43
CA ILE A 215 2.19 25.31 10.14
C ILE A 215 1.60 23.91 10.27
N VAL A 216 0.47 23.80 10.96
CA VAL A 216 -0.25 22.54 11.17
C VAL A 216 -1.51 22.53 10.31
N VAL A 217 -1.60 21.59 9.39
CA VAL A 217 -2.79 21.38 8.55
C VAL A 217 -3.47 20.10 9.00
N THR A 218 -4.66 20.22 9.59
CA THR A 218 -5.48 19.08 10.05
C THR A 218 -6.59 18.80 9.06
N ALA A 219 -6.57 17.62 8.45
CA ALA A 219 -7.60 17.16 7.52
C ALA A 219 -8.42 16.02 8.16
N THR A 220 -9.70 16.24 8.40
CA THR A 220 -10.62 15.26 9.01
C THR A 220 -11.66 14.79 7.99
N TYR A 221 -11.72 13.47 7.77
CA TYR A 221 -12.66 12.86 6.84
C TYR A 221 -13.98 12.50 7.53
N PRO A 222 -15.14 12.81 6.92
CA PRO A 222 -16.43 12.55 7.53
C PRO A 222 -16.71 11.05 7.66
N PRO A 223 -17.51 10.61 8.65
CA PRO A 223 -17.86 9.20 8.86
C PRO A 223 -18.49 8.52 7.63
N ASN A 224 -19.24 9.27 6.82
CA ASN A 224 -19.93 8.73 5.64
C ASN A 224 -19.10 8.85 4.35
N GLY A 225 -17.80 9.18 4.45
CA GLY A 225 -16.92 9.44 3.32
C GLY A 225 -16.13 8.20 2.85
N SER A 226 -15.25 8.42 1.86
CA SER A 226 -14.34 7.37 1.34
C SER A 226 -13.32 6.84 2.35
N LYS A 227 -13.11 7.55 3.46
CA LYS A 227 -12.16 7.23 4.53
C LYS A 227 -12.79 7.56 5.89
N PRO A 228 -13.85 6.83 6.30
CA PRO A 228 -14.63 7.12 7.50
C PRO A 228 -13.75 7.34 8.73
N GLY A 229 -13.92 8.48 9.41
CA GLY A 229 -13.26 8.74 10.70
C GLY A 229 -11.74 8.83 10.64
N GLN A 230 -11.12 8.93 9.46
CA GLN A 230 -9.69 9.18 9.36
C GLN A 230 -9.37 10.65 9.59
N ARG A 231 -8.23 10.92 10.24
CA ARG A 231 -7.64 12.24 10.37
C ARG A 231 -6.18 12.19 9.91
N ARG A 232 -5.75 13.24 9.21
CA ARG A 232 -4.37 13.45 8.79
C ARG A 232 -3.90 14.79 9.32
N ILE A 233 -2.69 14.82 9.88
CA ILE A 233 -2.06 16.06 10.36
C ILE A 233 -0.76 16.23 9.57
N LEU A 234 -0.66 17.31 8.79
CA LEU A 234 0.52 17.65 8.02
C LEU A 234 1.27 18.78 8.74
N PHE A 235 2.57 18.60 8.93
CA PHE A 235 3.45 19.61 9.49
C PHE A 235 4.24 20.26 8.37
N VAL A 236 4.02 21.56 8.13
CA VAL A 236 4.62 22.31 7.04
C VAL A 236 5.65 23.29 7.59
N ASP A 237 6.88 23.21 7.09
CA ASP A 237 7.93 24.15 7.46
C ASP A 237 7.58 25.57 6.96
N GLN A 238 7.68 26.56 7.85
CA GLN A 238 7.23 27.91 7.52
C GLN A 238 8.11 28.61 6.49
N ALA A 239 9.41 28.29 6.44
CA ALA A 239 10.34 28.97 5.54
C ALA A 239 10.24 28.41 4.11
N THR A 240 10.24 27.09 3.98
CA THR A 240 10.24 26.39 2.69
C THR A 240 8.84 26.10 2.16
N LYS A 241 7.82 26.13 3.02
CA LYS A 241 6.45 25.67 2.71
C LYS A 241 6.40 24.21 2.26
N LEU A 242 7.37 23.38 2.66
CA LEU A 242 7.39 21.95 2.38
C LEU A 242 6.89 21.15 3.58
N VAL A 243 6.25 20.00 3.31
CA VAL A 243 5.75 19.10 4.35
C VAL A 243 6.95 18.36 4.97
N THR A 244 7.09 18.43 6.28
CA THR A 244 8.18 17.75 7.01
C THR A 244 7.75 16.41 7.58
N ALA A 245 6.48 16.30 7.99
CA ALA A 245 5.89 15.07 8.49
C ALA A 245 4.38 15.02 8.23
N VAL A 246 3.84 13.80 8.21
CA VAL A 246 2.41 13.52 8.16
C VAL A 246 2.06 12.45 9.18
N GLU A 247 1.16 12.76 10.10
CA GLU A 247 0.59 11.80 11.02
C GLU A 247 -0.76 11.28 10.52
N PHE A 248 -1.01 10.00 10.74
CA PHE A 248 -2.23 9.31 10.34
C PHE A 248 -2.96 8.78 11.57
N TYR A 249 -4.22 9.17 11.71
CA TYR A 249 -5.11 8.79 12.80
C TYR A 249 -6.40 8.17 12.28
N GLU A 250 -6.94 7.25 13.05
CA GLU A 250 -8.27 6.66 12.83
C GLU A 250 -9.12 6.79 14.09
N LEU A 251 -10.40 7.06 13.92
CA LEU A 251 -11.36 7.11 15.02
C LEU A 251 -11.73 5.68 15.44
N LYS A 252 -11.39 5.32 16.68
CA LYS A 252 -11.72 4.04 17.32
C LYS A 252 -12.30 4.30 18.69
N ASP A 253 -13.48 3.75 18.95
CA ASP A 253 -14.18 3.87 20.24
C ASP A 253 -14.39 5.33 20.70
N GLY A 254 -14.59 6.25 19.74
CA GLY A 254 -14.75 7.69 20.01
C GLY A 254 -13.46 8.49 20.15
N GLU A 255 -12.29 7.83 20.08
CA GLU A 255 -10.98 8.46 20.23
C GLU A 255 -10.12 8.30 18.97
N TYR A 256 -9.31 9.31 18.66
CA TYR A 256 -8.36 9.22 17.54
C TYR A 256 -7.10 8.48 17.98
N ARG A 257 -6.84 7.33 17.36
CA ARG A 257 -5.61 6.55 17.56
C ARG A 257 -4.69 6.71 16.38
N GLN A 258 -3.42 7.04 16.64
CA GLN A 258 -2.41 7.10 15.59
C GLN A 258 -2.12 5.70 15.07
N PHE A 259 -2.07 5.55 13.75
CA PHE A 259 -1.71 4.28 13.10
C PHE A 259 -0.52 4.41 12.13
N GLY A 260 -0.02 5.63 11.92
CA GLY A 260 1.16 5.86 11.08
C GLY A 260 1.79 7.24 11.25
N LEU A 261 3.04 7.34 10.83
CA LEU A 261 3.81 8.58 10.73
C LEU A 261 4.72 8.49 9.50
N SER A 262 4.62 9.45 8.58
CA SER A 262 5.57 9.60 7.49
C SER A 262 6.44 10.84 7.72
N GLU A 263 7.76 10.69 7.62
CA GLU A 263 8.74 11.77 7.75
C GLU A 263 9.45 12.01 6.42
N TYR A 264 9.64 13.28 6.07
CA TYR A 264 10.37 13.70 4.88
C TYR A 264 11.78 14.14 5.27
N HIS A 265 12.77 13.36 4.84
CA HIS A 265 14.16 13.49 5.28
C HIS A 265 15.03 14.36 4.36
N GLY A 266 14.68 14.45 3.09
CA GLY A 266 15.43 15.22 2.11
C GLY A 266 14.54 15.60 0.94
N TYR A 267 14.47 16.91 0.67
CA TYR A 267 13.90 17.46 -0.54
C TYR A 267 15.03 17.96 -1.43
N ASN A 268 14.98 17.63 -2.72
CA ASN A 268 15.93 18.08 -3.74
C ASN A 268 17.40 17.81 -3.41
N GLN A 269 17.67 16.85 -2.53
CA GLN A 269 18.99 16.31 -2.32
C GLN A 269 19.23 15.25 -3.40
N PRO A 270 20.30 15.35 -4.21
CA PRO A 270 20.62 14.34 -5.20
C PRO A 270 20.67 12.95 -4.55
N ILE A 271 19.97 12.00 -5.16
CA ILE A 271 20.00 10.61 -4.75
C ILE A 271 21.09 9.94 -5.59
N ASP A 272 22.01 9.22 -4.93
CA ASP A 272 23.02 8.43 -5.63
C ASP A 272 22.33 7.47 -6.61
N PRO A 273 22.64 7.50 -7.92
CA PRO A 273 22.05 6.60 -8.90
C PRO A 273 22.17 5.11 -8.53
N ALA A 274 23.18 4.73 -7.75
CA ALA A 274 23.37 3.37 -7.25
C ALA A 274 22.24 2.91 -6.32
N VAL A 275 21.54 3.84 -5.65
CA VAL A 275 20.33 3.51 -4.83
C VAL A 275 19.27 2.83 -5.69
N PHE A 276 19.15 3.19 -6.97
CA PHE A 276 18.21 2.60 -7.92
C PHE A 276 18.79 1.38 -8.67
N ASN A 277 19.89 0.80 -8.19
CA ASN A 277 20.40 -0.48 -8.65
C ASN A 277 20.27 -1.51 -7.52
N ILE A 278 19.51 -2.58 -7.77
CA ILE A 278 19.30 -3.65 -6.77
C ILE A 278 20.20 -4.86 -7.02
N GLU A 279 20.90 -4.92 -8.15
CA GLU A 279 21.65 -6.12 -8.57
C GLU A 279 22.75 -6.49 -7.60
N ASP A 280 23.45 -5.50 -7.04
CA ASP A 280 24.58 -5.73 -6.12
C ASP A 280 24.13 -6.24 -4.74
N GLU A 281 22.83 -6.16 -4.43
CA GLU A 281 22.24 -6.66 -3.18
C GLU A 281 21.63 -8.07 -3.32
N VAL A 282 21.55 -8.57 -4.55
CA VAL A 282 20.95 -9.87 -4.85
C VAL A 282 22.07 -10.93 -4.85
N PRO A 283 22.00 -11.94 -3.96
CA PRO A 283 22.95 -13.06 -3.95
C PRO A 283 23.03 -13.76 -5.31
N ALA A 284 24.21 -14.31 -5.64
CA ALA A 284 24.44 -14.98 -6.91
C ALA A 284 23.57 -16.25 -7.09
N ASP A 285 23.20 -16.90 -5.99
CA ASP A 285 22.36 -18.10 -5.94
C ASP A 285 20.85 -17.77 -5.92
N ALA A 286 20.48 -16.50 -5.96
CA ALA A 286 19.08 -16.09 -6.00
C ALA A 286 18.38 -16.56 -7.28
N MET A 287 17.15 -17.05 -7.13
CA MET A 287 16.27 -17.32 -8.27
C MET A 287 15.94 -16.02 -8.99
N ARG A 288 16.11 -16.00 -10.31
CA ARG A 288 15.81 -14.84 -11.16
C ARG A 288 14.65 -15.17 -12.10
N ILE A 289 13.59 -14.38 -12.02
CA ILE A 289 12.42 -14.45 -12.89
C ILE A 289 12.32 -13.14 -13.65
N ASP A 290 12.62 -13.15 -14.95
CA ASP A 290 12.51 -11.94 -15.78
C ASP A 290 11.35 -12.09 -16.76
N GLN A 291 10.26 -11.37 -16.52
CA GLN A 291 9.06 -11.40 -17.38
C GLN A 291 9.19 -10.51 -18.62
N THR A 292 10.33 -9.84 -18.80
CA THR A 292 10.58 -8.88 -19.87
C THR A 292 11.32 -9.47 -21.07
N ILE A 293 11.94 -10.63 -20.89
CA ILE A 293 12.73 -11.33 -21.92
C ILE A 293 12.14 -12.67 -22.34
N GLN A 294 11.08 -13.13 -21.65
CA GLN A 294 10.41 -14.39 -21.97
C GLN A 294 8.89 -14.22 -22.00
N GLU A 295 8.24 -14.96 -22.88
CA GLU A 295 6.79 -15.10 -22.87
C GLU A 295 6.39 -16.03 -21.72
N ILE A 296 5.46 -15.60 -20.88
CA ILE A 296 4.99 -16.38 -19.74
C ILE A 296 3.52 -16.74 -19.96
N GLY A 297 3.16 -17.95 -19.54
CA GLY A 297 1.80 -18.43 -19.62
C GLY A 297 1.35 -18.83 -21.03
N LEU A 298 0.06 -19.10 -21.13
CA LEU A 298 -0.64 -19.51 -22.33
C LEU A 298 -1.50 -18.37 -22.88
N VAL A 299 -1.54 -18.21 -24.20
CA VAL A 299 -2.41 -17.23 -24.86
C VAL A 299 -3.86 -17.66 -24.75
N GLN A 300 -4.75 -16.75 -24.32
CA GLN A 300 -6.17 -16.98 -24.12
C GLN A 300 -6.92 -17.25 -25.43
N GLY A 301 -6.63 -16.47 -26.48
CA GLY A 301 -7.34 -16.59 -27.75
C GLY A 301 -8.84 -16.31 -27.61
N HIS A 302 -9.67 -17.29 -27.98
CA HIS A 302 -11.13 -17.20 -27.95
C HIS A 302 -11.75 -17.81 -26.68
N LEU A 303 -10.93 -18.38 -25.80
CA LEU A 303 -11.39 -19.02 -24.57
C LEU A 303 -11.87 -17.98 -23.56
N SER A 304 -12.92 -18.30 -22.82
CA SER A 304 -13.31 -17.61 -21.59
C SER A 304 -12.22 -17.72 -20.51
N ASN A 305 -12.34 -16.93 -19.46
CA ASN A 305 -11.37 -16.94 -18.35
C ASN A 305 -11.33 -18.31 -17.65
N GLU A 306 -12.49 -18.94 -17.52
CA GLU A 306 -12.65 -20.26 -16.92
C GLU A 306 -12.03 -21.34 -17.82
N GLU A 307 -12.30 -21.30 -19.13
CA GLU A 307 -11.76 -22.25 -20.10
C GLU A 307 -10.23 -22.16 -20.20
N ILE A 308 -9.66 -20.95 -20.27
CA ILE A 308 -8.20 -20.78 -20.32
C ILE A 308 -7.55 -21.22 -19.00
N ALA A 309 -8.21 -21.05 -17.85
CA ALA A 309 -7.68 -21.51 -16.57
C ALA A 309 -7.56 -23.04 -16.53
N VAL A 310 -8.60 -23.76 -16.99
CA VAL A 310 -8.57 -25.22 -17.14
C VAL A 310 -7.47 -25.66 -18.11
N GLU A 311 -7.34 -24.97 -19.24
CA GLU A 311 -6.38 -25.30 -20.28
C GLU A 311 -4.93 -25.08 -19.83
N VAL A 312 -4.65 -24.01 -19.09
CA VAL A 312 -3.33 -23.77 -18.48
C VAL A 312 -2.95 -24.91 -17.52
N VAL A 313 -3.88 -25.35 -16.65
CA VAL A 313 -3.63 -26.47 -15.73
C VAL A 313 -3.39 -27.77 -16.48
N ARG A 314 -4.22 -28.05 -17.50
CA ARG A 314 -4.07 -29.24 -18.33
C ARG A 314 -2.70 -29.30 -18.98
N GLN A 315 -2.31 -28.25 -19.70
CA GLN A 315 -1.03 -28.22 -20.40
C GLN A 315 0.17 -28.23 -19.46
N PHE A 316 0.03 -27.69 -18.24
CA PHE A 316 1.08 -27.75 -17.24
C PHE A 316 1.29 -29.18 -16.74
N ILE A 317 0.22 -29.88 -16.33
CA ILE A 317 0.34 -31.26 -15.85
C ILE A 317 0.81 -32.18 -16.99
N GLU A 318 0.32 -31.99 -18.23
CA GLU A 318 0.80 -32.73 -19.40
C GLU A 318 2.29 -32.50 -19.67
N ALA A 319 2.78 -31.26 -19.50
CA ALA A 319 4.20 -30.98 -19.60
C ALA A 319 4.99 -31.73 -18.51
N LEU A 320 4.49 -31.80 -17.28
CA LEU A 320 5.13 -32.57 -16.21
C LEU A 320 5.12 -34.08 -16.48
N ILE A 321 4.03 -34.62 -17.04
CA ILE A 321 3.96 -36.04 -17.46
C ILE A 321 5.01 -36.34 -18.54
N ALA A 322 5.21 -35.41 -19.48
CA ALA A 322 6.20 -35.51 -20.54
C ALA A 322 7.64 -35.13 -20.10
N ALA A 323 7.84 -34.75 -18.83
CA ALA A 323 9.09 -34.14 -18.33
C ALA A 323 9.57 -32.93 -19.16
N ASP A 324 8.66 -32.20 -19.79
CA ASP A 324 8.93 -30.95 -20.52
C ASP A 324 8.94 -29.77 -19.53
N TYR A 325 10.01 -29.68 -18.73
CA TYR A 325 10.17 -28.63 -17.74
C TYR A 325 10.28 -27.23 -18.35
N ALA A 326 10.69 -27.11 -19.61
CA ALA A 326 10.70 -25.82 -20.32
C ALA A 326 9.26 -25.31 -20.55
N LYS A 327 8.35 -26.18 -21.03
CA LYS A 327 6.93 -25.82 -21.16
C LYS A 327 6.28 -25.58 -19.79
N ALA A 328 6.55 -26.44 -18.81
CA ALA A 328 6.00 -26.29 -17.47
C ALA A 328 6.47 -24.98 -16.80
N SER A 329 7.76 -24.64 -16.91
CA SER A 329 8.36 -23.39 -16.47
C SER A 329 7.63 -22.16 -17.02
N ARG A 330 7.40 -22.13 -18.34
CA ARG A 330 6.66 -21.06 -19.00
C ARG A 330 5.25 -20.91 -18.45
N LEU A 331 4.55 -22.02 -18.19
CA LEU A 331 3.18 -21.99 -17.64
C LEU A 331 3.15 -21.63 -16.14
N TYR A 332 4.23 -21.89 -15.41
CA TYR A 332 4.37 -21.61 -13.98
C TYR A 332 5.14 -20.32 -13.70
N SER A 333 4.56 -19.20 -14.17
CA SER A 333 5.08 -17.84 -13.91
C SER A 333 6.54 -17.59 -14.32
N GLY A 334 7.12 -18.41 -15.21
CA GLY A 334 8.50 -18.26 -15.68
C GLY A 334 9.56 -18.67 -14.65
N VAL A 335 9.22 -19.55 -13.70
CA VAL A 335 10.19 -20.17 -12.79
C VAL A 335 11.23 -20.94 -13.60
N PRO A 336 12.55 -20.81 -13.36
CA PRO A 336 13.58 -21.53 -14.13
C PRO A 336 13.31 -23.04 -14.20
N ALA A 337 13.47 -23.62 -15.40
CA ALA A 337 13.12 -25.01 -15.67
C ALA A 337 13.91 -25.98 -14.79
N GLU A 338 15.21 -25.72 -14.60
CA GLU A 338 16.12 -26.54 -13.79
C GLU A 338 15.70 -26.55 -12.32
N LEU A 339 15.21 -25.40 -11.81
CA LEU A 339 14.71 -25.33 -10.44
C LEU A 339 13.37 -26.05 -10.29
N LEU A 340 12.50 -25.96 -11.29
CA LEU A 340 11.24 -26.69 -11.30
C LEU A 340 11.49 -28.21 -11.33
N GLU A 341 12.41 -28.66 -12.18
CA GLU A 341 12.88 -30.04 -12.24
C GLU A 341 13.45 -30.49 -10.88
N GLN A 342 14.35 -29.70 -10.28
CA GLN A 342 14.93 -30.01 -8.98
C GLN A 342 13.87 -30.12 -7.87
N LYS A 343 12.88 -29.21 -7.84
CA LYS A 343 11.79 -29.24 -6.85
C LYS A 343 10.89 -30.47 -6.99
N LEU A 344 10.75 -30.97 -8.20
CA LEU A 344 9.93 -32.14 -8.51
C LEU A 344 10.78 -33.42 -8.64
N ALA A 345 12.07 -33.35 -8.30
CA ALA A 345 12.96 -34.49 -8.32
C ALA A 345 12.41 -35.59 -7.39
N GLY A 346 12.31 -36.81 -7.91
CA GLY A 346 11.74 -37.94 -7.18
C GLY A 346 10.22 -38.09 -7.28
N VAL A 347 9.54 -37.20 -8.01
CA VAL A 347 8.10 -37.34 -8.34
C VAL A 347 7.94 -37.48 -9.84
N LYS A 348 7.36 -38.61 -10.27
CA LYS A 348 6.99 -38.85 -11.67
C LYS A 348 5.50 -38.65 -11.85
N PHE A 349 5.10 -37.77 -12.76
CA PHE A 349 3.71 -37.57 -13.14
C PHE A 349 3.30 -38.63 -14.16
N ILE A 350 2.19 -39.32 -13.93
CA ILE A 350 1.76 -40.45 -14.77
C ILE A 350 0.64 -40.03 -15.71
N ARG A 351 -0.45 -39.46 -15.16
CA ARG A 351 -1.63 -39.06 -15.91
C ARG A 351 -2.50 -38.09 -15.13
N ILE A 352 -3.30 -37.32 -15.85
CA ILE A 352 -4.41 -36.54 -15.28
C ILE A 352 -5.55 -37.52 -14.95
N VAL A 353 -6.11 -37.41 -13.74
CA VAL A 353 -7.32 -38.14 -13.32
C VAL A 353 -8.55 -37.28 -13.57
N SER A 354 -8.52 -36.02 -13.13
CA SER A 354 -9.59 -35.05 -13.38
C SER A 354 -9.10 -33.61 -13.32
N ILE A 355 -9.78 -32.72 -14.03
CA ILE A 355 -9.66 -31.27 -13.88
C ILE A 355 -11.10 -30.76 -13.77
N GLY A 356 -11.44 -30.15 -12.64
CA GLY A 356 -12.77 -29.67 -12.35
C GLY A 356 -12.98 -28.21 -12.74
N GLU A 357 -14.17 -27.71 -12.43
CA GLU A 357 -14.58 -26.36 -12.75
C GLU A 357 -13.80 -25.30 -11.93
N PRO A 358 -13.30 -24.23 -12.56
CA PRO A 358 -12.64 -23.15 -11.85
C PRO A 358 -13.60 -22.40 -10.93
N ALA A 359 -13.11 -22.00 -9.75
CA ALA A 359 -13.83 -21.12 -8.83
C ALA A 359 -13.04 -19.84 -8.55
N PRO A 360 -13.68 -18.67 -8.43
CA PRO A 360 -13.00 -17.46 -8.00
C PRO A 360 -12.27 -17.64 -6.67
N SER A 361 -11.05 -17.12 -6.58
CA SER A 361 -10.29 -17.07 -5.32
C SER A 361 -10.10 -15.64 -4.84
N THR A 362 -10.08 -15.46 -3.53
CA THR A 362 -9.62 -14.22 -2.89
C THR A 362 -8.11 -14.01 -3.03
N PHE A 363 -7.36 -15.04 -3.46
CA PHE A 363 -5.94 -14.96 -3.70
C PHE A 363 -5.64 -14.33 -5.06
N ASN A 364 -5.04 -13.13 -5.07
CA ASN A 364 -4.49 -12.46 -6.25
C ASN A 364 -5.40 -12.36 -7.49
N ASN A 365 -6.73 -12.31 -7.30
CA ASN A 365 -7.70 -12.31 -8.40
C ASN A 365 -7.51 -13.49 -9.37
N SER A 366 -7.20 -14.66 -8.80
CA SER A 366 -7.00 -15.92 -9.52
C SER A 366 -8.27 -16.76 -9.56
N LEU A 367 -8.31 -17.68 -10.52
CA LEU A 367 -9.24 -18.80 -10.54
C LEU A 367 -8.54 -20.03 -9.95
N ARG A 368 -9.16 -20.65 -8.95
CA ARG A 368 -8.70 -21.92 -8.39
C ARG A 368 -9.31 -23.07 -9.18
N VAL A 369 -8.47 -23.87 -9.82
CA VAL A 369 -8.87 -25.03 -10.61
C VAL A 369 -8.58 -26.30 -9.81
N PRO A 370 -9.62 -27.00 -9.31
CA PRO A 370 -9.42 -28.28 -8.65
C PRO A 370 -8.96 -29.32 -9.66
N CYS A 371 -7.95 -30.13 -9.31
CA CYS A 371 -7.47 -31.20 -10.17
C CYS A 371 -6.99 -32.41 -9.36
N GLU A 372 -7.06 -33.56 -9.99
CA GLU A 372 -6.50 -34.81 -9.50
C GLU A 372 -5.58 -35.40 -10.56
N TYR A 373 -4.41 -35.86 -10.14
CA TYR A 373 -3.42 -36.46 -11.03
C TYR A 373 -2.69 -37.59 -10.31
N GLU A 374 -2.32 -38.60 -11.08
CA GLU A 374 -1.60 -39.78 -10.57
C GLU A 374 -0.10 -39.52 -10.64
N ILE A 375 0.59 -39.72 -9.52
CA ILE A 375 2.04 -39.59 -9.41
C ILE A 375 2.65 -40.90 -8.91
N GLU A 376 3.93 -41.08 -9.18
CA GLU A 376 4.77 -42.11 -8.59
C GLU A 376 5.92 -41.43 -7.83
N ALA A 377 6.03 -41.70 -6.54
CA ALA A 377 7.13 -41.23 -5.70
C ALA A 377 7.70 -42.43 -4.93
N ASN A 378 9.02 -42.61 -4.96
CA ASN A 378 9.70 -43.75 -4.33
C ASN A 378 9.10 -45.12 -4.71
N GLY A 379 8.69 -45.28 -5.97
CA GLY A 379 8.06 -46.51 -6.49
C GLY A 379 6.61 -46.75 -6.07
N VAL A 380 6.00 -45.82 -5.32
CA VAL A 380 4.60 -45.91 -4.89
C VAL A 380 3.73 -44.98 -5.73
N LYS A 381 2.70 -45.53 -6.35
CA LYS A 381 1.69 -44.76 -7.08
C LYS A 381 0.60 -44.24 -6.15
N SER A 382 0.22 -42.98 -6.29
CA SER A 382 -0.86 -42.36 -5.55
C SER A 382 -1.58 -41.31 -6.40
N VAL A 383 -2.83 -40.99 -6.03
CA VAL A 383 -3.58 -39.88 -6.60
C VAL A 383 -3.40 -38.66 -5.70
N SER A 384 -2.82 -37.60 -6.25
CA SER A 384 -2.70 -36.30 -5.60
C SER A 384 -3.90 -35.43 -5.96
N LYS A 385 -4.36 -34.60 -5.01
CA LYS A 385 -5.42 -33.61 -5.22
C LYS A 385 -4.85 -32.22 -4.95
N SER A 386 -5.00 -31.32 -5.92
CA SER A 386 -4.53 -29.94 -5.81
C SER A 386 -5.63 -28.95 -6.23
N GLY A 387 -5.49 -27.70 -5.79
CA GLY A 387 -6.30 -26.59 -6.28
C GLY A 387 -5.37 -25.53 -6.84
N ILE A 388 -5.06 -25.65 -8.12
CA ILE A 388 -4.03 -24.83 -8.79
C ILE A 388 -4.63 -23.46 -9.09
N TYR A 389 -3.93 -22.41 -8.69
CA TYR A 389 -4.36 -21.03 -8.94
C TYR A 389 -3.82 -20.56 -10.28
N VAL A 390 -4.71 -20.01 -11.10
CA VAL A 390 -4.41 -19.51 -12.45
C VAL A 390 -4.91 -18.09 -12.57
N ARG A 391 -4.11 -17.21 -13.16
CA ARG A 391 -4.47 -15.80 -13.33
C ARG A 391 -3.89 -15.20 -14.61
N PRO A 392 -4.38 -14.03 -15.04
CA PRO A 392 -3.73 -13.26 -16.08
C PRO A 392 -2.27 -12.93 -15.71
N VAL A 393 -1.38 -13.08 -16.67
CA VAL A 393 0.04 -12.74 -16.56
C VAL A 393 0.18 -11.23 -16.52
N HIS A 394 0.95 -10.73 -15.54
CA HIS A 394 1.26 -9.32 -15.47
C HIS A 394 2.10 -8.89 -16.68
N GLY A 395 1.64 -7.85 -17.38
CA GLY A 395 2.37 -7.17 -18.44
C GLY A 395 2.27 -7.84 -19.80
N GLN A 396 1.56 -8.97 -19.87
CA GLN A 396 1.35 -9.72 -21.10
C GLN A 396 -0.18 -9.94 -21.29
N PRO A 397 -0.92 -8.91 -21.75
CA PRO A 397 -2.38 -9.00 -21.92
C PRO A 397 -2.79 -10.20 -22.76
N GLY A 398 -3.83 -10.90 -22.31
CA GLY A 398 -4.33 -12.11 -22.97
C GLY A 398 -3.49 -13.36 -22.73
N ARG A 399 -2.51 -13.34 -21.81
CA ARG A 399 -1.81 -14.55 -21.35
C ARG A 399 -2.18 -14.92 -19.92
N TRP A 400 -2.19 -16.21 -19.63
CA TRP A 400 -2.59 -16.78 -18.33
C TRP A 400 -1.53 -17.77 -17.83
N SER A 401 -1.21 -17.72 -16.54
CA SER A 401 -0.20 -18.59 -15.93
C SER A 401 -0.66 -19.09 -14.56
N ILE A 402 -0.04 -20.17 -14.11
CA ILE A 402 -0.18 -20.66 -12.75
C ILE A 402 0.60 -19.74 -11.80
N ASP A 403 -0.03 -19.34 -10.69
CA ASP A 403 0.57 -18.50 -9.65
C ASP A 403 0.60 -19.14 -8.25
N GLY A 404 0.18 -20.41 -8.12
CA GLY A 404 0.36 -21.20 -6.91
C GLY A 404 -0.54 -22.44 -6.84
N GLY A 405 -0.60 -23.07 -5.67
CA GLY A 405 -1.55 -24.16 -5.37
C GLY A 405 -1.21 -25.51 -5.98
N PHE A 406 0.00 -25.62 -6.55
CA PHE A 406 0.59 -26.84 -7.06
C PHE A 406 1.55 -27.43 -6.04
#